data_AF-A0ABD5DXJ1-F1
#
_entry.id   AF-A0ABD5DXJ1-F1
#
_cell.length_a   1.000
_cell.length_b   1.000
_cell.length_c   1.000
_cell.angle_alpha   90.00
_cell.angle_beta   90.00
_cell.angle_gamma   90.00
#
_symmetry.space_group_name_H-M   'P 1'
#
loop_
_entity.id
_entity.type
_entity.pdbx_description
1 polymer ?
#
loop_
_entity_poly.entity_id
_entity_poly.type
_entity_poly.pdbx_seq_one_letter_code
_entity_poly.pdbx_strand_id
1 'polypeptide(L)'
;GYRVLLLDCPGWGKSDAIVNSGSRSDLNARILKSVVDQLGIDKVHLLGNSMGGHSAVAFTLSWPERVAKLVLMGGGTGGMSLFTP
;
A
#
# COMPACT_ATOMS: atom_id res chain seq x y z
N GLY A 1 15.52 16.65 4.87
CA GLY A 1 14.80 15.61 5.63
C GLY A 1 13.55 15.20 4.88
N TYR A 2 12.98 14.03 5.16
CA TYR A 2 11.71 13.58 4.57
C TYR A 2 10.56 13.72 5.58
N ARG A 3 9.37 14.09 5.10
CA ARG A 3 8.13 13.87 5.87
C ARG A 3 7.80 12.38 5.79
N VAL A 4 7.65 11.73 6.94
CA VAL A 4 7.37 10.29 7.01
C VAL A 4 5.93 10.08 7.44
N LEU A 5 5.17 9.35 6.63
CA LEU A 5 3.80 8.92 6.95
C LEU A 5 3.80 7.41 7.15
N LEU A 6 3.35 6.97 8.32
CA LEU A 6 3.20 5.56 8.68
C LEU A 6 1.70 5.28 8.76
N LEU A 7 1.18 4.48 7.83
CA LEU A 7 -0.25 4.22 7.71
C LEU A 7 -0.62 2.87 8.33
N ASP A 8 -1.44 2.91 9.37
CA ASP A 8 -2.18 1.73 9.84
C ASP A 8 -3.30 1.43 8.83
N CYS A 9 -3.17 0.35 8.06
CA CYS A 9 -4.22 -0.07 7.13
C CYS A 9 -5.45 -0.59 7.90
N PRO A 10 -6.67 -0.54 7.34
CA PRO A 10 -7.86 -1.07 8.02
C PRO A 10 -7.67 -2.53 8.44
N GLY A 11 -7.93 -2.84 9.70
CA GLY A 11 -7.64 -4.14 10.33
C GLY A 11 -6.29 -4.23 11.05
N TRP A 12 -5.48 -3.16 11.10
CA TRP A 12 -4.23 -3.11 11.85
C TRP A 12 -4.14 -1.88 12.74
N GLY A 13 -3.36 -2.01 13.83
CA GLY A 13 -3.00 -0.90 14.70
C GLY A 13 -4.22 -0.22 15.28
N LYS A 14 -4.33 1.09 15.08
CA LYS A 14 -5.45 1.90 15.58
C LYS A 14 -6.55 2.13 14.55
N SER A 15 -6.40 1.62 13.33
CA SER A 15 -7.43 1.73 12.29
C SER A 15 -8.57 0.74 12.54
N ASP A 16 -9.78 1.12 12.10
CA ASP A 16 -10.96 0.29 12.25
C ASP A 16 -10.78 -1.12 11.66
N ALA A 17 -11.43 -2.10 12.28
CA ALA A 17 -11.45 -3.47 11.80
C ALA A 17 -12.22 -3.59 10.48
N ILE A 18 -11.79 -4.52 9.63
CA ILE A 18 -12.49 -4.83 8.38
C ILE A 18 -12.39 -6.31 8.05
N VAL A 19 -13.47 -6.89 7.53
CA VAL A 19 -13.44 -8.18 6.85
C VAL A 19 -13.32 -7.90 5.35
N ASN A 20 -12.25 -8.38 4.74
CA ASN A 20 -11.99 -8.19 3.32
C ASN A 20 -11.92 -9.55 2.62
N SER A 21 -12.89 -9.83 1.76
CA SER A 21 -12.93 -10.99 0.88
C SER A 21 -12.33 -10.73 -0.51
N GLY A 22 -11.98 -9.48 -0.81
CA GLY A 22 -11.35 -9.08 -2.07
C GLY A 22 -9.82 -8.94 -1.99
N SER A 23 -9.24 -8.22 -2.94
CA SER A 23 -7.80 -7.93 -2.95
C SER A 23 -7.39 -7.04 -1.78
N ARG A 24 -6.56 -7.57 -0.87
CA ARG A 24 -6.03 -6.81 0.27
C ARG A 24 -5.13 -5.66 -0.19
N SER A 25 -4.36 -5.89 -1.25
CA SER A 25 -3.45 -4.91 -1.85
C SER A 25 -4.21 -3.71 -2.40
N ASP A 26 -5.30 -3.94 -3.14
CA ASP A 26 -6.09 -2.87 -3.75
C ASP A 26 -6.90 -2.11 -2.70
N LEU A 27 -7.38 -2.80 -1.66
CA LEU A 27 -7.99 -2.13 -0.50
C LEU A 27 -6.99 -1.17 0.15
N ASN A 28 -5.79 -1.63 0.49
CA ASN A 28 -4.78 -0.77 1.12
C ASN A 28 -4.35 0.38 0.22
N ALA A 29 -4.20 0.14 -1.09
CA ALA A 29 -3.86 1.16 -2.07
C ALA A 29 -4.93 2.26 -2.13
N ARG A 30 -6.23 1.93 -2.12
CA ARG A 30 -7.31 2.93 -2.09
C ARG A 30 -7.32 3.75 -0.80
N ILE A 31 -7.01 3.15 0.34
CA ILE A 31 -6.89 3.88 1.61
C ILE A 31 -5.71 4.84 1.55
N LEU A 32 -4.54 4.39 1.08
CA LEU A 32 -3.40 5.26 0.88
C LEU A 32 -3.73 6.43 -0.05
N LYS A 33 -4.44 6.17 -1.16
CA LYS A 33 -4.90 7.22 -2.10
C LYS A 33 -5.76 8.26 -1.41
N SER A 34 -6.75 7.81 -0.64
CA SER A 34 -7.61 8.72 0.12
C SER A 34 -6.83 9.57 1.12
N VAL A 35 -5.88 8.97 1.84
CA VAL A 35 -5.03 9.68 2.81
C VAL A 35 -4.17 10.74 2.12
N VAL A 36 -3.47 10.40 1.03
CA VAL A 36 -2.61 11.38 0.36
C VAL A 36 -3.40 12.49 -0.32
N ASP A 37 -4.60 12.21 -0.83
CA ASP A 37 -5.48 13.23 -1.39
C ASP A 37 -5.98 14.19 -0.30
N GLN A 38 -6.46 13.68 0.83
CA GLN A 38 -6.93 14.49 1.96
C GLN A 38 -5.80 15.35 2.58
N LEU A 39 -4.56 14.87 2.50
CA LEU A 39 -3.39 15.62 2.94
C LEU A 39 -2.84 16.59 1.87
N GLY A 40 -3.42 16.64 0.67
CA GLY A 40 -2.96 17.49 -0.43
C GLY A 40 -1.56 17.10 -0.95
N ILE A 41 -1.22 15.81 -0.97
CA ILE A 41 0.09 15.31 -1.38
C ILE A 41 0.03 14.76 -2.80
N ASP A 42 0.65 15.46 -3.73
CA ASP A 42 0.63 15.09 -5.15
C ASP A 42 1.50 13.87 -5.48
N LYS A 43 2.67 13.73 -4.84
CA LYS A 43 3.61 12.65 -5.16
C LYS A 43 4.29 12.10 -3.92
N VAL A 44 4.44 10.78 -3.84
CA VAL A 44 5.04 10.07 -2.70
C VAL A 44 6.16 9.12 -3.12
N HIS A 45 7.13 8.93 -2.22
CA HIS A 45 8.01 7.76 -2.24
C HIS A 45 7.37 6.67 -1.38
N LEU A 46 7.29 5.45 -1.90
CA LEU A 46 6.68 4.33 -1.20
C LEU A 46 7.74 3.36 -0.71
N LEU A 47 7.68 3.03 0.59
CA LEU A 47 8.38 1.90 1.19
C LEU A 47 7.34 0.87 1.61
N GLY A 48 7.34 -0.29 0.96
CA GLY A 48 6.40 -1.38 1.23
C GLY A 48 7.09 -2.61 1.81
N ASN A 49 6.70 -3.01 3.03
CA ASN A 49 7.16 -4.25 3.67
C ASN A 49 6.13 -5.38 3.54
N SER A 50 6.51 -6.53 3.00
CA SER A 50 5.66 -7.73 2.89
C SER A 50 4.29 -7.41 2.27
N MET A 51 3.18 -7.52 3.01
CA MET A 51 1.86 -7.07 2.57
C MET A 51 1.85 -5.60 2.10
N GLY A 52 2.59 -4.72 2.78
CA GLY A 52 2.79 -3.33 2.37
C GLY A 52 3.53 -3.21 1.03
N GLY A 53 4.41 -4.17 0.70
CA GLY A 53 5.03 -4.28 -0.63
C GLY A 53 3.99 -4.52 -1.72
N HIS A 54 3.09 -5.48 -1.50
CA HIS A 54 1.96 -5.74 -2.40
C HIS A 54 1.03 -4.53 -2.55
N SER A 55 0.76 -3.85 -1.44
CA SER A 55 -0.07 -2.64 -1.42
C SER A 55 0.59 -1.48 -2.18
N ALA A 56 1.91 -1.31 -2.04
CA ALA A 56 2.67 -0.27 -2.72
C ALA A 56 2.74 -0.51 -4.24
N VAL A 57 2.88 -1.77 -4.67
CA VAL A 57 2.81 -2.14 -6.10
C VAL A 57 1.39 -1.88 -6.64
N ALA A 58 0.35 -2.31 -5.95
CA ALA A 58 -1.04 -2.05 -6.35
C ALA A 58 -1.36 -0.55 -6.49
N PHE A 59 -0.87 0.27 -5.56
CA PHE A 59 -0.97 1.72 -5.66
C PHE A 59 -0.23 2.27 -6.88
N THR A 60 1.00 1.81 -7.11
CA THR A 60 1.83 2.27 -8.23
C THR A 60 1.23 1.88 -9.58
N LEU A 61 0.62 0.71 -9.69
CA LEU A 61 -0.08 0.27 -10.91
C LEU A 61 -1.35 1.08 -11.17
N SER A 62 -2.06 1.47 -10.11
CA SER A 62 -3.32 2.23 -10.22
C SER A 62 -3.11 3.73 -10.45
N TRP A 63 -2.06 4.31 -9.87
CA TRP A 63 -1.74 5.74 -9.91
C TRP A 63 -0.23 6.00 -10.08
N PRO A 64 0.37 5.56 -11.20
CA PRO A 64 1.81 5.68 -11.43
C PRO A 64 2.31 7.13 -11.39
N GLU A 65 1.47 8.10 -11.76
CA GLU A 65 1.78 9.53 -11.71
C GLU A 65 2.03 10.05 -10.29
N ARG A 66 1.45 9.37 -9.29
CA ARG A 66 1.53 9.74 -7.86
C ARG A 66 2.75 9.14 -7.16
N VAL A 67 3.55 8.31 -7.83
CA VAL A 67 4.71 7.63 -7.24
C VAL A 67 6.01 8.16 -7.84
N ALA A 68 6.94 8.59 -6.99
CA ALA A 68 8.26 9.06 -7.42
C ALA A 68 9.34 7.97 -7.31
N LYS A 69 9.30 7.16 -6.24
CA LYS A 69 10.20 6.00 -6.05
C LYS A 69 9.42 4.91 -5.32
N LEU A 70 9.72 3.66 -5.66
CA LEU A 70 9.16 2.48 -5.02
C LEU A 70 10.29 1.63 -4.45
N VAL A 71 10.22 1.34 -3.16
CA VAL A 71 11.17 0.49 -2.43
C VAL A 71 10.39 -0.66 -1.81
N LEU A 72 10.84 -1.88 -2.06
CA LEU A 72 10.15 -3.11 -1.65
C LEU A 72 11.04 -3.90 -0.71
N MET A 73 10.47 -4.39 0.39
CA MET A 73 11.13 -5.22 1.38
C MET A 73 10.28 -6.47 1.62
N GLY A 74 10.72 -7.63 1.11
CA GLY A 74 10.03 -8.91 1.34
C GLY A 74 8.58 -8.98 0.82
N GLY A 75 8.22 -8.15 -0.17
CA GLY A 75 6.91 -8.12 -0.82
C GLY A 75 7.00 -7.50 -2.21
N GLY A 76 5.92 -7.51 -3.00
CA GLY A 76 5.98 -6.96 -4.36
C GLY A 76 4.73 -7.25 -5.18
N THR A 77 4.79 -8.15 -6.13
CA THR A 77 3.61 -8.62 -6.87
C THR A 77 3.19 -9.99 -6.34
N GLY A 78 1.89 -10.14 -6.08
CA GLY A 78 1.31 -11.38 -5.58
C GLY A 78 0.92 -12.28 -6.73
N GLY A 79 1.83 -13.16 -7.15
CA GLY A 79 1.44 -14.40 -7.83
C GLY A 79 0.88 -15.40 -6.82
N MET A 80 0.30 -16.50 -7.31
CA MET A 80 0.00 -17.66 -6.45
C MET A 80 1.28 -18.04 -5.68
N SER A 81 1.17 -18.27 -4.38
CA SER A 81 2.31 -18.74 -3.60
C SER A 81 2.77 -20.07 -4.19
N LEU A 82 4.03 -20.13 -4.62
CA LEU A 82 4.68 -21.32 -5.17
C LEU A 82 4.79 -22.48 -4.16
N PHE A 83 4.46 -22.21 -2.90
CA PHE A 83 4.56 -23.16 -1.79
C PHE A 83 3.20 -23.42 -1.11
N THR A 84 2.09 -23.15 -1.81
CA THR A 84 0.77 -23.61 -1.38
C THR A 84 0.48 -24.93 -2.10
N PRO A 85 -0.04 -25.98 -1.42
CA PRO A 85 -0.55 -27.16 -2.13
C PRO A 85 -1.67 -26.78 -3.11
#